data_AF-A0A074WSQ4-F1
#
_entry.id   AF-A0A074WSQ4-F1
#
_cell.length_a   1.000
_cell.length_b   1.000
_cell.length_c   1.000
_cell.angle_alpha   90.00
_cell.angle_beta   90.00
_cell.angle_gamma   90.00
#
_symmetry.space_group_name_H-M   'P 1'
#
loop_
_entity.id
_entity.type
_entity.pdbx_description
1 polymer ?
#
loop_
_entity_poly.entity_id
_entity_poly.type
_entity_poly.pdbx_seq_one_letter_code
_entity_poly.pdbx_strand_id
1 'polypeptide(L)'
;MLPGSSHRRSSGRDEFDGPHQLLAKPTNSHLETPESELIQLPVSLYAEEQDSILTRVNDRLSQCAYDFVAKYQFPIPLEPDKRPVRVPADREWTEWCYLLKRLATKRRIPARVLYNGQIKQLVTVLENSLEMRHAAKHQSRPLKDDRNVLQLISAGLQVSKMLKDPDAMRYLDELYVAAERLIESRRGNQSA
;
A
#
# COMPACT_ATOMS: atom_id res chain seq x y z
N MET A 1 35.88 -1.51 -47.67
CA MET A 1 35.95 -1.42 -46.20
C MET A 1 35.84 0.05 -45.81
N LEU A 2 34.75 0.45 -45.16
CA LEU A 2 34.68 1.49 -44.12
C LEU A 2 33.33 1.28 -43.38
N PRO A 3 33.30 1.33 -42.04
CA PRO A 3 32.17 0.89 -41.23
C PRO A 3 31.17 2.03 -40.99
N GLY A 4 29.88 1.77 -41.22
CA GLY A 4 28.80 2.64 -40.75
C GLY A 4 28.63 2.45 -39.25
N SER A 5 29.12 3.41 -38.48
CA SER A 5 28.91 3.53 -37.05
C SER A 5 27.42 3.67 -36.75
N SER A 6 26.80 2.58 -36.26
CA SER A 6 25.48 2.61 -35.64
C SER A 6 25.58 3.39 -34.33
N HIS A 7 25.51 4.72 -34.42
CA HIS A 7 25.25 5.60 -33.30
C HIS A 7 23.89 5.21 -32.71
N ARG A 8 23.92 4.45 -31.61
CA ARG A 8 22.81 4.39 -30.65
C ARG A 8 22.56 5.83 -30.19
N ARG A 9 21.60 6.52 -30.81
CA ARG A 9 21.03 7.74 -30.24
C ARG A 9 20.31 7.34 -28.96
N SER A 10 20.97 7.59 -27.83
CA SER A 10 20.37 7.71 -26.51
C SER A 10 19.32 8.83 -26.57
N SER A 11 18.08 8.49 -26.87
CA SER A 11 16.98 9.45 -26.89
C SER A 11 16.41 9.54 -25.49
N GLY A 12 17.03 10.36 -24.64
CA GLY A 12 16.41 10.90 -23.42
C GLY A 12 15.34 11.95 -23.72
N ARG A 13 14.59 11.77 -24.82
CA ARG A 13 13.37 12.55 -25.08
C ARG A 13 12.24 11.79 -24.42
N ASP A 14 11.62 12.45 -23.46
CA ASP A 14 10.40 12.00 -22.83
C ASP A 14 9.24 12.09 -23.84
N GLU A 15 8.19 11.28 -23.67
CA GLU A 15 6.99 11.31 -24.50
C GLU A 15 6.25 12.67 -24.41
N PHE A 16 6.50 13.41 -23.33
CA PHE A 16 5.99 14.77 -23.10
C PHE A 16 6.80 15.86 -23.82
N ASP A 17 8.00 15.57 -24.35
CA ASP A 17 8.84 16.52 -25.10
C ASP A 17 8.39 16.71 -26.56
N GLY A 18 7.39 15.93 -27.01
CA GLY A 18 6.80 16.00 -28.35
C GLY A 18 5.66 17.03 -28.48
N PRO A 19 5.01 17.09 -29.66
CA PRO A 19 3.78 17.85 -29.83
C PRO A 19 2.73 17.41 -28.81
N HIS A 20 2.23 18.35 -28.01
CA HIS A 20 1.28 18.08 -26.94
C HIS A 20 0.10 19.05 -27.02
N GLN A 21 -1.04 18.60 -26.52
CA GLN A 21 -2.23 19.43 -26.36
C GLN A 21 -2.26 20.02 -24.96
N LEU A 22 -2.43 21.34 -24.86
CA LEU A 22 -2.79 22.00 -23.61
C LEU A 22 -4.30 22.25 -23.60
N LEU A 23 -4.93 22.00 -22.45
CA LEU A 23 -6.33 22.39 -22.23
C LEU A 23 -6.41 23.89 -21.94
N ALA A 24 -7.51 24.53 -22.32
CA ALA A 24 -7.77 25.91 -21.95
C ALA A 24 -7.88 26.04 -20.42
N LYS A 25 -7.27 27.08 -19.86
CA LYS A 25 -7.36 27.36 -18.43
C LYS A 25 -8.81 27.66 -18.03
N PRO A 26 -9.30 27.12 -16.90
CA PRO A 26 -10.60 27.51 -16.37
C PRO A 26 -10.67 29.03 -16.12
N THR A 27 -11.82 29.65 -16.35
CA THR A 27 -12.02 31.11 -16.31
C THR A 27 -11.60 31.79 -14.99
N ASN A 28 -11.53 31.02 -13.89
CA ASN A 28 -11.17 31.50 -12.56
C ASN A 28 -9.81 30.97 -12.05
N SER A 29 -8.95 30.41 -12.92
CA SER A 29 -7.74 29.69 -12.50
C SER A 29 -6.51 30.59 -12.22
N HIS A 30 -6.72 31.87 -11.90
CA HIS A 30 -5.62 32.83 -11.79
C HIS A 30 -4.90 32.80 -10.43
N LEU A 31 -5.45 32.08 -9.44
CA LEU A 31 -4.89 31.99 -8.10
C LEU A 31 -4.77 30.51 -7.71
N GLU A 32 -3.61 30.13 -7.19
CA GLU A 32 -3.46 28.86 -6.48
C GLU A 32 -4.38 28.90 -5.25
N THR A 33 -5.19 27.86 -5.05
CA THR A 33 -6.04 27.74 -3.86
C THR A 33 -5.14 27.55 -2.64
N PRO A 34 -5.15 28.47 -1.66
CA PRO A 34 -4.39 28.31 -0.42
C PRO A 34 -4.82 27.05 0.34
N GLU A 35 -3.88 26.38 1.01
CA GLU A 35 -4.21 25.20 1.85
C GLU A 35 -5.24 25.51 2.94
N SER A 36 -5.30 26.76 3.41
CA SER A 36 -6.29 27.23 4.40
C SER A 36 -7.73 27.24 3.88
N GLU A 37 -7.95 27.20 2.57
CA GLU A 37 -9.29 27.11 1.96
C GLU A 37 -9.75 25.65 1.80
N LEU A 38 -8.87 24.67 2.02
CA LEU A 38 -9.21 23.26 1.93
C LEU A 38 -10.03 22.81 3.15
N ILE A 39 -10.94 21.87 2.93
CA ILE A 39 -11.64 21.21 4.03
C ILE A 39 -10.63 20.45 4.90
N GLN A 40 -10.69 20.65 6.22
CA GLN A 40 -9.89 19.86 7.15
C GLN A 40 -10.56 18.52 7.39
N LEU A 41 -9.83 17.44 7.13
CA LEU A 41 -10.31 16.09 7.42
C LEU A 41 -10.16 15.80 8.93
N PRO A 42 -11.13 15.12 9.56
CA PRO A 42 -11.05 14.81 10.99
C PRO A 42 -9.87 13.90 11.33
N VAL A 43 -9.10 14.30 12.33
CA VAL A 43 -8.02 13.52 12.94
C VAL A 43 -8.37 13.35 14.42
N SER A 44 -9.08 12.28 14.75
CA SER A 44 -9.57 12.05 16.11
C SER A 44 -8.64 11.16 16.94
N LEU A 45 -7.95 10.23 16.28
CA LEU A 45 -7.03 9.29 16.91
C LEU A 45 -5.71 9.94 17.29
N TYR A 46 -5.20 9.62 18.47
CA TYR A 46 -3.85 10.00 18.89
C TYR A 46 -2.78 9.22 18.12
N ALA A 47 -1.55 9.76 18.10
CA ALA A 47 -0.40 9.12 17.43
C ALA A 47 -0.21 7.66 17.85
N GLU A 48 -0.23 7.38 19.15
CA GLU A 48 -0.04 6.02 19.69
C GLU A 48 -1.16 5.06 19.26
N GLU A 49 -2.40 5.55 19.12
CA GLU A 49 -3.54 4.76 18.66
C GLU A 49 -3.41 4.42 17.18
N GLN A 50 -3.02 5.40 16.34
CA GLN A 50 -2.73 5.16 14.93
C GLN A 50 -1.59 4.17 14.77
N ASP A 51 -0.50 4.35 15.50
CA ASP A 51 0.67 3.48 15.45
C ASP A 51 0.33 2.04 15.87
N SER A 52 -0.47 1.88 16.93
CA SER A 52 -0.96 0.58 17.38
C SER A 52 -1.80 -0.11 16.31
N ILE A 53 -2.77 0.60 15.73
CA ILE A 53 -3.64 0.06 14.66
C ILE A 53 -2.80 -0.35 13.46
N LEU A 54 -1.93 0.54 12.96
CA LEU A 54 -1.13 0.28 11.76
C LEU A 54 -0.12 -0.84 11.96
N THR A 55 0.47 -0.96 13.16
CA THR A 55 1.34 -2.08 13.51
C THR A 55 0.58 -3.40 13.46
N ARG A 56 -0.61 -3.46 14.06
CA ARG A 56 -1.47 -4.67 14.03
C ARG A 56 -1.87 -5.07 12.61
N VAL A 57 -2.16 -4.10 11.74
CA VAL A 57 -2.44 -4.39 10.33
C VAL A 57 -1.20 -4.96 9.64
N ASN A 58 -0.04 -4.32 9.80
CA ASN A 58 1.22 -4.79 9.21
C ASN A 58 1.59 -6.20 9.66
N ASP A 59 1.48 -6.49 10.95
CA ASP A 59 1.80 -7.80 11.51
C ASP A 59 0.89 -8.87 10.91
N ARG A 60 -0.43 -8.60 10.87
CA ARG A 60 -1.40 -9.56 10.32
C ARG A 60 -1.21 -9.78 8.81
N LEU A 61 -0.91 -8.74 8.05
CA LEU A 61 -0.64 -8.85 6.62
C LEU A 61 0.67 -9.57 6.33
N SER A 62 1.70 -9.33 7.13
CA SER A 62 2.99 -10.01 7.02
C SER A 62 2.84 -11.50 7.30
N GLN A 63 2.07 -11.89 8.32
CA GLN A 63 1.69 -13.28 8.58
C GLN A 63 0.94 -13.89 7.40
N CYS A 64 -0.09 -13.20 6.88
CA CYS A 64 -0.88 -13.67 5.74
C CYS A 64 -0.01 -13.92 4.49
N ALA A 65 0.91 -13.00 4.17
CA ALA A 65 1.83 -13.16 3.05
C ALA A 65 2.83 -14.30 3.26
N TYR A 66 3.40 -14.41 4.47
CA TYR A 66 4.31 -15.49 4.85
C TYR A 66 3.63 -16.85 4.66
N ASP A 67 2.43 -17.04 5.21
CA ASP A 67 1.68 -18.29 5.11
C ASP A 67 1.29 -18.61 3.67
N PHE A 68 0.88 -17.61 2.89
CA PHE A 68 0.57 -17.78 1.48
C PHE A 68 1.79 -18.23 0.67
N VAL A 69 2.95 -17.60 0.89
CA VAL A 69 4.20 -17.96 0.22
C VAL A 69 4.67 -19.36 0.62
N ALA A 70 4.60 -19.70 1.91
CA ALA A 70 4.97 -21.01 2.41
C ALA A 70 4.02 -22.12 1.91
N LYS A 71 2.70 -21.90 1.96
CA LYS A 71 1.68 -22.87 1.54
C LYS A 71 1.84 -23.31 0.09
N TYR A 72 2.21 -22.39 -0.79
CA TYR A 72 2.38 -22.68 -2.23
C TYR A 72 3.85 -22.78 -2.67
N GLN A 73 4.79 -22.74 -1.71
CA GLN A 73 6.23 -22.87 -1.96
C GLN A 73 6.75 -21.90 -3.04
N PHE A 74 6.29 -20.64 -2.99
CA PHE A 74 6.76 -19.64 -3.95
C PHE A 74 8.23 -19.28 -3.67
N PRO A 75 9.06 -19.14 -4.73
CA PRO A 75 10.48 -18.86 -4.55
C PRO A 75 10.70 -17.45 -4.00
N ILE A 76 11.49 -17.36 -2.93
CA ILE A 76 11.97 -16.10 -2.35
C ILE A 76 13.42 -15.89 -2.80
N PRO A 77 13.74 -14.85 -3.58
CA PRO A 77 15.12 -14.52 -3.95
C PRO A 77 15.98 -14.25 -2.70
N LEU A 78 17.16 -14.87 -2.65
CA LEU A 78 18.18 -14.52 -1.67
C LEU A 78 18.89 -13.25 -2.12
N GLU A 79 18.90 -12.24 -1.27
CA GLU A 79 19.63 -10.99 -1.49
C GLU A 79 20.91 -11.04 -0.63
N PRO A 80 22.10 -10.65 -1.14
CA PRO A 80 23.37 -10.80 -0.43
C PRO A 80 23.37 -10.18 0.97
N ASP A 81 22.67 -9.06 1.13
CA ASP A 81 22.65 -8.26 2.36
C ASP A 81 21.48 -8.62 3.30
N LYS A 82 20.63 -9.58 2.92
CA LYS A 82 19.44 -9.94 3.69
C LYS A 82 19.50 -11.37 4.18
N ARG A 83 19.08 -11.54 5.44
CA ARG A 83 18.93 -12.87 6.03
C ARG A 83 17.79 -13.63 5.35
N PRO A 84 17.88 -14.97 5.25
CA PRO A 84 16.76 -15.80 4.82
C PRO A 84 15.54 -15.59 5.71
N VAL A 85 14.35 -15.57 5.10
CA VAL A 85 13.08 -15.43 5.81
C VAL A 85 12.80 -16.71 6.61
N ARG A 86 12.59 -16.58 7.91
CA ARG A 86 12.25 -17.65 8.85
C ARG A 86 10.93 -17.37 9.56
N VAL A 87 10.66 -16.11 9.88
CA VAL A 87 9.41 -15.64 10.50
C VAL A 87 8.80 -14.51 9.66
N PRO A 88 7.48 -14.23 9.78
CA PRO A 88 6.83 -13.17 9.02
C PRO A 88 7.48 -11.79 9.19
N ALA A 89 7.96 -11.49 10.39
CA ALA A 89 8.61 -10.23 10.75
C ALA A 89 10.04 -10.05 10.19
N ASP A 90 10.61 -11.07 9.53
CA ASP A 90 11.91 -10.92 8.85
C ASP A 90 11.84 -10.03 7.60
N ARG A 91 10.62 -9.63 7.20
CA ARG A 91 10.35 -8.69 6.12
C ARG A 91 9.29 -7.70 6.56
N GLU A 92 9.49 -6.44 6.21
CA GLU A 92 8.47 -5.42 6.35
C GLU A 92 7.33 -5.66 5.35
N TRP A 93 6.13 -5.16 5.65
CA TRP A 93 4.97 -5.30 4.74
C TRP A 93 5.26 -4.79 3.32
N THR A 94 6.04 -3.72 3.20
CA THR A 94 6.47 -3.16 1.91
C THR A 94 7.30 -4.13 1.08
N GLU A 95 8.15 -4.94 1.73
CA GLU A 95 8.97 -5.97 1.11
C GLU A 95 8.13 -7.20 0.71
N TRP A 96 7.13 -7.56 1.54
CA TRP A 96 6.14 -8.58 1.19
C TRP A 96 5.33 -8.17 -0.05
N CYS A 97 4.82 -6.93 -0.07
CA CYS A 97 4.15 -6.35 -1.22
C CYS A 97 5.03 -6.41 -2.48
N TYR A 98 6.29 -5.99 -2.39
CA TYR A 98 7.22 -6.05 -3.52
C TYR A 98 7.39 -7.49 -4.03
N LEU A 99 7.59 -8.45 -3.14
CA LEU A 99 7.72 -9.86 -3.49
C LEU A 99 6.45 -10.39 -4.18
N LEU A 100 5.27 -10.17 -3.59
CA LEU A 100 3.99 -10.65 -4.13
C LEU A 100 3.69 -10.03 -5.51
N LYS A 101 3.93 -8.72 -5.69
CA LYS A 101 3.81 -8.07 -7.02
C LYS A 101 4.78 -8.66 -8.03
N ARG A 102 6.02 -8.96 -7.63
CA ARG A 102 7.02 -9.57 -8.51
C ARG A 102 6.65 -11.00 -8.90
N LEU A 103 6.11 -11.79 -7.97
CA LEU A 103 5.60 -13.13 -8.24
C LEU A 103 4.39 -13.10 -9.19
N ALA A 104 3.46 -12.17 -8.97
CA ALA A 104 2.28 -11.98 -9.81
C ALA A 104 2.65 -11.58 -11.25
N THR A 105 3.48 -10.53 -11.41
CA THR A 105 3.89 -10.00 -12.72
C THR A 105 4.76 -10.99 -13.50
N LYS A 106 5.60 -11.78 -12.82
CA LYS A 106 6.37 -12.88 -13.42
C LYS A 106 5.58 -14.17 -13.60
N ARG A 107 4.25 -14.15 -13.43
CA ARG A 107 3.36 -15.32 -13.61
C ARG A 107 3.75 -16.54 -12.77
N ARG A 108 4.31 -16.30 -11.58
CA ARG A 108 4.67 -17.37 -10.63
C ARG A 108 3.49 -17.77 -9.73
N ILE A 109 2.48 -16.92 -9.59
CA ILE A 109 1.25 -17.20 -8.82
C ILE A 109 0.19 -17.78 -9.77
N PRO A 110 -0.26 -19.03 -9.60
CA PRO A 110 -1.37 -19.59 -10.38
C PRO A 110 -2.69 -18.88 -10.03
N ALA A 111 -3.48 -18.47 -11.02
CA ALA A 111 -4.73 -17.75 -10.78
C ALA A 111 -5.66 -18.47 -9.76
N ARG A 112 -5.78 -19.79 -9.86
CA ARG A 112 -6.64 -20.61 -8.97
C ARG A 112 -6.35 -20.43 -7.47
N VAL A 113 -5.13 -20.04 -7.08
CA VAL A 113 -4.78 -19.84 -5.67
C VAL A 113 -5.27 -18.51 -5.12
N LEU A 114 -5.66 -17.57 -5.99
CA LEU A 114 -6.21 -16.26 -5.63
C LEU A 114 -7.73 -16.28 -5.62
N TYR A 115 -8.34 -15.37 -4.86
CA TYR A 115 -9.78 -15.12 -4.92
C TYR A 115 -10.20 -14.71 -6.33
N ASN A 116 -11.23 -15.37 -6.87
CA ASN A 116 -11.75 -15.19 -8.24
C ASN A 116 -10.71 -15.24 -9.37
N GLY A 117 -9.50 -15.77 -9.13
CA GLY A 117 -8.45 -15.80 -10.15
C GLY A 117 -7.86 -14.45 -10.56
N GLN A 118 -8.13 -13.36 -9.82
CA GLN A 118 -7.84 -12.00 -10.28
C GLN A 118 -6.41 -11.55 -9.97
N ILE A 119 -5.43 -11.93 -10.80
CA ILE A 119 -4.02 -11.53 -10.63
C ILE A 119 -3.83 -10.00 -10.72
N LYS A 120 -4.49 -9.34 -11.68
CA LYS A 120 -4.40 -7.88 -11.83
C LYS A 120 -4.94 -7.16 -10.57
N GLN A 121 -6.07 -7.64 -10.06
CA GLN A 121 -6.66 -7.10 -8.83
C GLN A 121 -5.72 -7.27 -7.63
N LEU A 122 -5.01 -8.40 -7.53
CA LEU A 122 -4.01 -8.60 -6.48
C LEU A 122 -2.96 -7.47 -6.50
N VAL A 123 -2.43 -7.12 -7.67
CA VAL A 123 -1.43 -6.04 -7.79
C VAL A 123 -2.01 -4.71 -7.32
N THR A 124 -3.23 -4.38 -7.76
CA THR A 124 -3.91 -3.15 -7.35
C THR A 124 -4.16 -3.08 -5.85
N VAL A 125 -4.65 -4.16 -5.21
CA VAL A 125 -4.92 -4.13 -3.76
C VAL A 125 -3.63 -4.08 -2.93
N LEU A 126 -2.55 -4.70 -3.40
CA LEU A 126 -1.24 -4.56 -2.76
C LEU A 126 -0.76 -3.11 -2.80
N GLU A 127 -0.92 -2.42 -3.93
CA GLU A 127 -0.54 -1.01 -4.06
C GLU A 127 -1.36 -0.09 -3.15
N ASN A 128 -2.67 -0.32 -3.06
CA ASN A 128 -3.52 0.44 -2.15
C ASN A 128 -3.16 0.21 -0.67
N SER A 129 -2.56 -0.93 -0.33
CA SER A 129 -2.10 -1.22 1.03
C SER A 129 -0.72 -0.65 1.37
N LEU A 130 0.03 -0.10 0.40
CA LEU A 130 1.41 0.40 0.59
C LEU A 130 1.50 1.79 1.21
N GLU A 131 0.37 2.48 1.39
CA GLU A 131 0.31 3.76 2.13
C GLU A 131 0.62 3.61 3.63
N MET A 132 0.72 2.35 4.11
CA MET A 132 1.23 1.94 5.42
C MET A 132 2.75 2.13 5.51
N ARG A 133 3.25 3.37 5.40
CA ARG A 133 4.66 3.64 5.70
C ARG A 133 4.87 3.79 7.22
N HIS A 134 5.96 3.19 7.68
CA HIS A 134 6.41 3.02 9.08
C HIS A 134 6.08 4.18 10.04
N ALA A 135 5.36 3.85 11.10
CA ALA A 135 5.24 4.65 12.34
C ALA A 135 6.60 4.82 13.05
N ALA A 136 7.42 3.77 13.05
CA ALA A 136 8.55 3.66 13.97
C ALA A 136 9.80 4.51 13.66
N LYS A 137 9.90 5.16 12.48
CA LYS A 137 11.15 5.87 12.07
C LYS A 137 11.06 7.38 11.94
N HIS A 138 9.87 7.97 12.05
CA HIS A 138 9.71 9.43 11.91
C HIS A 138 8.71 9.98 12.93
N GLN A 139 9.21 10.42 14.10
CA GLN A 139 8.43 11.12 15.14
C GLN A 139 7.75 12.42 14.63
N SER A 140 8.14 12.92 13.45
CA SER A 140 7.63 14.14 12.84
C SER A 140 6.51 13.91 11.81
N ARG A 141 6.00 12.68 11.64
CA ARG A 141 5.03 12.42 10.58
C ARG A 141 3.66 12.97 10.96
N PRO A 142 2.98 13.71 10.06
CA PRO A 142 1.63 14.19 10.32
C PRO A 142 0.70 12.99 10.50
N LEU A 143 -0.20 13.11 11.48
CA LEU A 143 -1.27 12.13 11.74
C LEU A 143 -2.13 11.94 10.49
N LYS A 144 -2.58 10.71 10.27
CA LYS A 144 -3.55 10.41 9.22
C LYS A 144 -4.94 10.81 9.68
N ASP A 145 -5.76 11.29 8.76
CA ASP A 145 -7.19 11.45 9.03
C ASP A 145 -7.86 10.09 9.26
N ASP A 146 -8.97 10.13 9.98
CA ASP A 146 -9.70 8.93 10.41
C ASP A 146 -10.12 8.04 9.22
N ARG A 147 -10.50 8.65 8.09
CA ARG A 147 -10.93 7.90 6.91
C ARG A 147 -9.75 7.15 6.29
N ASN A 148 -8.58 7.77 6.25
CA ASN A 148 -7.36 7.13 5.75
C ASN A 148 -6.95 5.93 6.63
N VAL A 149 -7.03 6.05 7.97
CA VAL A 149 -6.77 4.90 8.87
C VAL A 149 -7.72 3.73 8.56
N LEU A 150 -9.02 4.00 8.45
CA LEU A 150 -10.02 2.98 8.12
C LEU A 150 -9.81 2.38 6.70
N GLN A 151 -9.43 3.21 5.73
CA GLN A 151 -9.09 2.75 4.37
C GLN A 151 -7.90 1.81 4.36
N LEU A 152 -6.89 2.06 5.19
CA LEU A 152 -5.73 1.17 5.30
C LEU A 152 -6.12 -0.20 5.85
N ILE A 153 -6.95 -0.26 6.89
CA ILE A 153 -7.47 -1.53 7.42
C ILE A 153 -8.28 -2.25 6.32
N SER A 154 -9.15 -1.52 5.61
CA SER A 154 -9.96 -2.06 4.52
C SER A 154 -9.11 -2.58 3.34
N ALA A 155 -8.04 -1.88 2.98
CA ALA A 155 -7.09 -2.34 1.97
C ALA A 155 -6.42 -3.66 2.41
N GLY A 156 -6.02 -3.76 3.68
CA GLY A 156 -5.53 -5.00 4.27
C GLY A 156 -6.54 -6.14 4.16
N LEU A 157 -7.80 -5.89 4.48
CA LEU A 157 -8.89 -6.87 4.35
C LEU A 157 -8.99 -7.40 2.91
N GLN A 158 -8.89 -6.52 1.91
CA GLN A 158 -8.90 -6.92 0.50
C GLN A 158 -7.70 -7.78 0.13
N VAL A 159 -6.51 -7.47 0.65
CA VAL A 159 -5.31 -8.31 0.47
C VAL A 159 -5.54 -9.70 1.05
N SER A 160 -5.99 -9.81 2.31
CA SER A 160 -6.28 -11.09 2.95
C SER A 160 -7.32 -11.91 2.20
N LYS A 161 -8.36 -11.25 1.69
CA LYS A 161 -9.37 -11.87 0.81
C LYS A 161 -8.73 -12.40 -0.46
N MET A 162 -7.92 -11.59 -1.15
CA MET A 162 -7.24 -12.01 -2.38
C MET A 162 -6.33 -13.23 -2.18
N LEU A 163 -5.67 -13.32 -1.02
CA LEU A 163 -4.82 -14.45 -0.64
C LEU A 163 -5.60 -15.64 -0.04
N LYS A 164 -6.93 -15.53 0.09
CA LYS A 164 -7.83 -16.55 0.67
C LYS A 164 -7.45 -16.94 2.11
N ASP A 165 -7.10 -15.96 2.94
CA ASP A 165 -6.84 -16.15 4.36
C ASP A 165 -8.06 -15.73 5.19
N PRO A 166 -8.91 -16.68 5.63
CA PRO A 166 -10.13 -16.36 6.39
C PRO A 166 -9.84 -15.82 7.78
N ASP A 167 -8.73 -16.22 8.41
CA ASP A 167 -8.39 -15.77 9.76
C ASP A 167 -7.86 -14.34 9.75
N ALA A 168 -7.10 -13.97 8.71
CA ALA A 168 -6.70 -12.57 8.51
C ALA A 168 -7.89 -11.68 8.17
N MET A 169 -8.82 -12.16 7.34
CA MET A 169 -10.04 -11.42 7.05
C MET A 169 -10.83 -11.13 8.32
N ARG A 170 -11.08 -12.15 9.17
CA ARG A 170 -11.81 -11.97 10.43
C ARG A 170 -11.12 -10.97 11.35
N TYR A 171 -9.81 -11.13 11.54
CA TYR A 171 -9.03 -10.24 12.39
C TYR A 171 -9.08 -8.78 11.94
N LEU A 172 -8.93 -8.53 10.64
CA LEU A 172 -8.91 -7.17 10.09
C LEU A 172 -10.29 -6.53 10.09
N ASP A 173 -11.36 -7.32 9.92
CA ASP A 173 -12.74 -6.86 10.07
C ASP A 173 -13.05 -6.43 11.52
N GLU A 174 -12.65 -7.25 12.49
CA GLU A 174 -12.78 -6.91 13.92
C GLU A 174 -11.96 -5.66 14.27
N LEU A 175 -10.75 -5.53 13.71
CA LEU A 175 -9.91 -4.34 13.90
C LEU A 175 -10.54 -3.09 13.27
N TYR A 176 -11.17 -3.22 12.10
CA TYR A 176 -11.89 -2.12 11.45
C TYR A 176 -13.01 -1.59 12.36
N VAL A 177 -13.88 -2.48 12.83
CA VAL A 177 -15.00 -2.12 13.71
C VAL A 177 -14.49 -1.52 15.02
N ALA A 178 -13.41 -2.05 15.59
CA ALA A 178 -12.81 -1.51 16.80
C ALA A 178 -12.23 -0.10 16.59
N ALA A 179 -11.55 0.13 15.46
CA ALA A 179 -11.00 1.45 15.11
C ALA A 179 -12.11 2.47 14.87
N GLU A 180 -13.19 2.09 14.20
CA GLU A 180 -14.36 2.95 13.95
C GLU A 180 -15.01 3.40 15.28
N ARG A 181 -15.26 2.46 16.20
CA ARG A 181 -15.80 2.78 17.54
C ARG A 181 -14.89 3.69 18.34
N LEU A 182 -13.57 3.50 18.24
CA LEU A 182 -12.59 4.35 18.90
C LEU A 182 -12.64 5.78 18.36
N ILE A 183 -12.68 5.94 17.03
CA ILE A 183 -12.84 7.22 16.35
C ILE A 183 -14.12 7.93 16.82
N GLU A 184 -15.25 7.23 16.84
CA GLU A 184 -16.53 7.78 17.29
C GLU A 184 -16.46 8.25 18.75
N SER A 185 -15.87 7.45 19.63
CA SER A 185 -15.69 7.82 21.04
C SER A 185 -14.81 9.05 21.21
N ARG A 186 -13.71 9.16 20.45
CA ARG A 186 -12.81 10.33 20.48
C ARG A 186 -13.52 11.59 20.01
N ARG A 187 -14.32 11.50 18.95
CA ARG A 187 -15.12 12.64 18.45
C ARG A 187 -16.19 13.09 19.44
N GLY A 188 -16.88 12.15 20.09
CA GLY A 188 -17.86 12.46 21.14
C GLY A 188 -17.24 13.18 22.34
N ASN A 189 -16.02 12.80 22.73
CA ASN A 189 -15.29 13.44 23.82
C ASN A 189 -14.68 14.80 23.44
N GLN A 190 -14.48 15.10 22.15
CA GLN A 190 -14.02 16.41 21.67
C GLN A 190 -15.15 17.43 21.52
N SER A 191 -16.40 16.98 21.55
CA SER A 191 -17.60 17.82 21.39
C SER A 191 -18.33 18.08 22.72
N ALA A 192 -17.79 17.57 23.84
CA ALA A 192 -18.25 17.82 25.21
C ALA A 192 -17.26 18.73 25.94
#